data_AF-A0A811ARC4-F1
#
_entry.id   AF-A0A811ARC4-F1
#
_cell.length_a   1.000
_cell.length_b   1.000
_cell.length_c   1.000
_cell.angle_alpha   90.00
_cell.angle_beta   90.00
_cell.angle_gamma   90.00
#
_symmetry.space_group_name_H-M   'P 1'
#
loop_
_entity.id
_entity.type
_entity.pdbx_description
1 polymer ?
#
loop_
_entity_poly.entity_id
_entity_poly.type
_entity_poly.pdbx_seq_one_letter_code
_entity_poly.pdbx_strand_id
1 'polypeptide(L)' 'MPEPVANVCYAQMVKQFLSRDPLECVLCGGRMVYRRAIAGLNVDGLKKNARDISLIRITFQPADG' A
#
# COMPACT_ATOMS: atom_id res chain seq x y z
N MET A 1 -20.27 0.74 31.19
CA MET A 1 -19.65 1.58 30.16
C MET A 1 -18.90 0.63 29.23
N PRO A 2 -19.12 0.63 27.90
CA PRO A 2 -18.28 -0.18 27.01
C PRO A 2 -16.85 0.34 27.10
N GLU A 3 -15.89 -0.56 27.27
CA GLU A 3 -14.48 -0.18 27.30
C GLU A 3 -14.05 0.32 25.90
N PRO A 4 -13.13 1.31 25.82
CA PRO A 4 -12.66 1.80 24.54
C PRO A 4 -11.92 0.66 23.82
N VAL A 5 -12.52 0.16 22.73
CA VAL A 5 -11.82 -0.74 21.81
C VAL A 5 -10.78 0.09 21.07
N ALA A 6 -9.51 -0.23 21.27
CA ALA A 6 -8.43 0.41 20.54
C ALA A 6 -8.59 0.13 19.03
N ASN A 7 -8.77 1.18 18.23
CA ASN A 7 -8.72 1.07 16.78
C ASN A 7 -7.27 0.80 16.36
N VAL A 8 -6.93 -0.47 16.18
CA VAL A 8 -5.58 -0.84 15.72
C VAL A 8 -5.51 -0.63 14.21
N CYS A 9 -4.58 0.22 13.76
CA CYS A 9 -4.34 0.39 12.33
C CYS A 9 -3.80 -0.92 11.73
N TYR A 10 -4.28 -1.30 10.54
CA TYR A 10 -3.79 -2.47 9.81
C TYR A 10 -2.25 -2.50 9.73
N ALA A 11 -1.63 -1.35 9.45
CA ALA A 11 -0.18 -1.23 9.38
C ALA A 11 0.52 -1.58 10.71
N GLN A 12 -0.09 -1.22 11.85
CA GLN A 12 0.43 -1.57 13.18
C GLN A 12 0.29 -3.07 13.44
N MET A 13 -0.84 -3.69 13.09
CA MET A 13 -1.04 -5.13 13.27
C MET A 13 -0.05 -5.96 12.45
N VAL A 14 0.11 -5.64 11.16
CA VAL A 14 1.02 -6.37 10.27
C VAL A 14 2.45 -6.29 10.78
N LYS A 15 2.87 -5.12 11.26
CA LYS A 15 4.21 -4.94 11.82
C LYS A 15 4.40 -5.67 13.14
N GLN A 16 3.44 -5.61 14.06
CA GLN A 16 3.58 -6.17 15.41
C GLN A 16 3.35 -7.68 15.48
N PHE A 17 2.32 -8.19 14.81
CA PHE A 17 1.93 -9.60 14.94
C PHE A 17 2.56 -10.49 13.88
N LEU A 18 2.77 -9.97 12.66
CA LEU A 18 3.28 -10.75 11.54
C LEU A 18 4.76 -10.48 11.27
N SER A 19 5.35 -9.47 11.93
CA SER A 19 6.72 -9.01 11.66
C SER A 19 6.98 -8.71 10.17
N ARG A 20 5.97 -8.19 9.47
CA ARG A 20 6.04 -7.85 8.03
C ARG A 20 5.94 -6.35 7.81
N ASP A 21 6.56 -5.86 6.73
CA ASP A 21 6.30 -4.49 6.25
C ASP A 21 4.91 -4.48 5.57
N PRO A 22 3.96 -3.62 5.97
CA PRO A 22 2.67 -3.46 5.29
C PRO A 22 2.78 -3.07 3.82
N LEU A 23 3.96 -2.61 3.40
CA LEU A 23 4.27 -2.27 2.02
C LEU A 23 5.05 -3.38 1.29
N GLU A 24 5.23 -4.57 1.87
CA GLU A 24 5.87 -5.69 1.18
C GLU A 24 4.91 -6.36 0.18
N CYS A 25 5.34 -6.54 -1.06
CA CYS A 25 4.55 -7.24 -2.08
C CYS A 25 4.45 -8.74 -1.72
N VAL A 26 3.23 -9.23 -1.49
CA VAL A 26 2.97 -10.65 -1.14
C VAL A 26 3.46 -11.65 -2.18
N LEU A 27 3.63 -11.22 -3.44
CA LEU A 27 4.07 -12.09 -4.54
C LEU A 27 5.59 -12.17 -4.68
N CYS A 28 6.31 -11.07 -4.48
CA CYS A 28 7.75 -11.00 -4.79
C CYS A 28 8.63 -10.50 -3.64
N GLY A 29 8.07 -10.11 -2.49
CA GLY A 29 8.82 -9.52 -1.37
C GLY A 29 9.33 -8.10 -1.63
N GLY A 30 9.10 -7.54 -2.82
CA GLY A 30 9.53 -6.19 -3.17
C GLY A 30 8.80 -5.12 -2.34
N ARG A 31 9.53 -4.10 -1.89
CA ARG A 31 8.97 -3.01 -1.09
C ARG A 31 8.22 -2.02 -1.98
N MET A 32 6.91 -1.87 -1.75
CA MET A 32 6.07 -0.87 -2.37
C MET A 32 6.38 0.51 -1.77
N VAL A 33 6.46 1.53 -2.62
CA VAL A 33 6.61 2.92 -2.18
C VAL A 33 5.26 3.60 -2.28
N TYR A 34 4.73 4.08 -1.14
CA TYR A 34 3.54 4.90 -1.15
C TYR A 34 3.83 6.23 -1.85
N ARG A 35 3.18 6.47 -3.01
CA ARG A 35 3.41 7.69 -3.81
C ARG A 35 2.35 8.77 -3.58
N ARG A 36 1.06 8.40 -3.58
CA ARG A 36 -0.07 9.27 -3.22
C ARG A 36 -1.34 8.47 -2.93
N ALA A 37 -2.26 9.07 -2.17
CA ALA A 37 -3.68 8.67 -2.16
C ALA A 37 -4.49 9.64 -3.01
N ILE A 38 -5.52 9.12 -3.68
CA ILE A 38 -6.46 9.92 -4.46
C ILE A 38 -7.85 9.53 -4.02
N ALA A 39 -8.62 10.48 -3.50
CA ALA A 39 -10.01 10.30 -3.13
C ALA A 39 -10.92 11.03 -4.13
N GLY A 40 -12.19 10.64 -4.19
CA GLY A 40 -13.22 11.37 -4.96
C GLY A 40 -13.12 11.25 -6.48
N LEU A 41 -12.46 10.23 -7.01
CA LEU A 41 -12.42 9.99 -8.45
C LEU A 41 -13.79 9.51 -8.95
N ASN A 42 -14.31 10.15 -10.00
CA ASN A 42 -15.39 9.59 -10.81
C ASN A 42 -14.85 8.49 -11.74
N VAL A 43 -15.73 7.80 -12.48
CA VAL A 43 -15.36 6.67 -13.34
C VAL A 43 -14.28 7.04 -14.37
N ASP A 44 -14.37 8.22 -14.98
CA ASP A 44 -13.38 8.66 -15.98
C ASP A 44 -12.04 9.03 -15.34
N GLY A 45 -12.06 9.65 -14.15
CA GLY A 45 -10.87 9.91 -13.35
C GLY A 45 -10.18 8.62 -12.93
N LEU A 46 -10.96 7.60 -12.56
CA LEU A 46 -10.46 6.26 -12.23
C LEU A 46 -9.79 5.60 -13.45
N LYS A 47 -10.44 5.62 -14.62
CA LYS A 47 -9.87 5.06 -15.87
C LYS A 47 -8.54 5.72 -16.25
N LYS A 48 -8.46 7.05 -16.19
CA LYS A 48 -7.23 7.79 -16.45
C LYS A 48 -6.14 7.42 -15.46
N ASN A 49 -6.46 7.37 -14.16
CA ASN A 49 -5.48 7.01 -13.15
C ASN A 49 -4.97 5.57 -13.28
N ALA A 50 -5.85 4.61 -13.59
CA ALA A 50 -5.45 3.23 -13.84
C ALA A 50 -4.50 3.12 -15.05
N ARG A 51 -4.77 3.88 -16.12
CA ARG A 51 -3.87 3.98 -17.28
C ARG A 51 -2.52 4.59 -16.91
N ASP A 52 -2.50 5.65 -16.10
CA ASP A 52 -1.25 6.26 -15.67
C ASP A 52 -0.41 5.29 -14.84
N ILE A 53 -1.05 4.50 -13.96
CA ILE A 53 -0.40 3.46 -13.17
C ILE A 53 0.18 2.36 -14.06
N SER A 54 -0.56 1.91 -15.08
CA SER A 54 -0.07 0.85 -15.98
C SER A 54 1.12 1.29 -16.85
N LEU A 55 1.29 2.60 -17.04
CA LEU A 55 2.43 3.18 -17.75
C LEU A 55 3.66 3.40 -16.85
N ILE A 56 3.52 3.23 -15.52
CA ILE A 56 4.66 3.26 -14.61
C ILE A 56 5.55 2.06 -14.95
N ARG A 57 6.77 2.32 -15.42
CA ARG A 57 7.79 1.28 -15.55
C ARG A 57 8.15 0.83 -14.14
N ILE A 58 7.90 -0.44 -13.82
CA ILE A 58 8.37 -1.05 -12.57
C ILE A 58 9.89 -1.16 -12.68
N THR A 59 10.60 -0.11 -12.27
CA THR A 59 12.02 -0.21 -11.98
C THR A 59 12.14 -1.01 -10.70
N PHE A 60 12.42 -2.31 -10.82
CA PHE A 60 12.90 -3.10 -9.70
C PHE A 60 14.27 -2.54 -9.33
N GLN A 61 14.32 -1.68 -8.32
CA GLN A 61 15.57 -1.37 -7.63
C GLN A 61 15.75 -2.51 -6.62
N PRO A 62 16.72 -3.41 -6.81
CA PRO A 62 17.04 -4.38 -5.78
C PRO A 62 17.34 -3.58 -4.50
N ALA A 63 16.79 -4.04 -3.37
CA ALA A 63 17.31 -3.60 -2.09
C ALA A 63 18.75 -4.09 -2.04
N ASP A 64 19.69 -3.16 -2.21
CA ASP A 64 21.11 -3.45 -2.01
C ASP A 64 21.26 -4.08 -0.60
N GLY A 65 21.88 -5.25 -0.57
CA GLY A 65 22.07 -6.08 0.64
C GLY A 65 23.06 -5.48 1.61
#